data_AF-A0A5C6AWY0-F1
#
_entry.id   AF-A0A5C6AWY0-F1
#
_cell.length_a   1.000
_cell.length_b   1.000
_cell.length_c   1.000
_cell.angle_alpha   90.00
_cell.angle_beta   90.00
_cell.angle_gamma   90.00
#
_symmetry.space_group_name_H-M   'P 1'
#
loop_
_entity.id
_entity.type
_entity.pdbx_description
1 polymer ?
#
loop_
_entity_poly.entity_id
_entity_poly.type
_entity_poly.pdbx_seq_one_letter_code
_entity_poly.pdbx_strand_id
1 'polypeptide(L)'
;MDAKDSPTQPTYYGECLDAVPFGSMVNFLSQQLPRPIAWTFVACWRVKSFFGGGILPNSGFGPVGSSTVLARADMPARPMSRWAARLEDLSDLGFTPLRFSVGDHIGAKESASVLLFDGDGTTFALLEWFQMPGTSGIEERNLLELNSLVADPSGVAGSCGAGNVSPYQDFTEVMTAVTPRENLPLADIFAPQFVDAAFLADSIPVKRVVKQHLHRLEGRQLETVRRENALKRYDALSQGRFDWMMDRGLIRKLTPKEVEKIRQIHLPQT
;
A
#
# COMPACT_ATOMS: atom_id res chain seq x y z
N MET A 1 37.45 -11.81 -20.10
CA MET A 1 37.08 -12.48 -18.82
C MET A 1 35.78 -11.83 -18.40
N ASP A 2 34.67 -12.35 -18.93
CA ASP A 2 33.34 -11.81 -18.69
C ASP A 2 32.92 -12.21 -17.28
N ALA A 3 32.67 -11.21 -16.44
CA ALA A 3 31.97 -11.42 -15.19
C ALA A 3 30.61 -12.00 -15.55
N LYS A 4 30.42 -13.30 -15.26
CA LYS A 4 29.09 -13.90 -15.22
C LYS A 4 28.30 -13.10 -14.19
N ASP A 5 27.46 -12.18 -14.65
CA ASP A 5 26.39 -11.60 -13.87
C ASP A 5 25.58 -12.75 -13.30
N SER A 6 25.91 -13.12 -12.08
CA SER A 6 25.12 -14.06 -11.31
C SER A 6 23.76 -13.39 -11.15
N PRO A 7 22.66 -14.01 -11.59
CA PRO A 7 21.36 -13.37 -11.51
C PRO A 7 21.13 -12.95 -10.06
N THR A 8 21.04 -11.64 -9.84
CA THR A 8 20.75 -11.06 -8.53
C THR A 8 19.48 -11.71 -8.03
N GLN A 9 19.54 -12.38 -6.88
CA GLN A 9 18.36 -13.02 -6.34
C GLN A 9 17.24 -11.99 -6.17
N PRO A 10 15.99 -12.33 -6.55
CA PRO A 10 14.87 -11.41 -6.43
C PRO A 10 14.74 -10.97 -4.97
N THR A 11 14.61 -9.66 -4.77
CA THR A 11 14.50 -9.07 -3.44
C THR A 11 13.04 -8.87 -3.11
N TYR A 12 12.61 -9.42 -1.97
CA TYR A 12 11.26 -9.29 -1.46
C TYR A 12 11.25 -8.59 -0.10
N TYR A 13 10.16 -7.89 0.17
CA TYR A 13 9.90 -7.17 1.39
C TYR A 13 8.63 -7.72 2.03
N GLY A 14 8.55 -7.66 3.36
CA GLY A 14 7.36 -8.06 4.10
C GLY A 14 7.13 -7.12 5.28
N GLU A 15 5.90 -7.12 5.77
CA GLU A 15 5.51 -6.37 6.96
C GLU A 15 6.31 -6.83 8.17
N CYS A 16 6.73 -5.87 8.99
CA CYS A 16 7.41 -6.11 10.25
C CYS A 16 6.49 -5.61 11.37
N LEU A 17 5.58 -6.47 11.81
CA LEU A 17 4.63 -6.13 12.87
C LEU A 17 5.37 -5.65 14.13
N ASP A 18 6.58 -6.12 14.38
CA ASP A 18 7.41 -5.71 15.51
C ASP A 18 7.67 -4.18 15.57
N ALA A 19 7.53 -3.44 14.47
CA ALA A 19 7.64 -1.97 14.50
C ALA A 19 6.33 -1.27 14.89
N VAL A 20 5.18 -1.97 14.88
CA VAL A 20 3.86 -1.39 15.18
C VAL A 20 3.75 -1.03 16.68
N PRO A 21 3.46 0.23 17.06
CA PRO A 21 3.43 0.63 18.47
C PRO A 21 2.57 -0.28 19.36
N PHE A 22 3.07 -0.58 20.56
CA PHE A 22 2.42 -1.51 21.49
C PHE A 22 0.94 -1.15 21.75
N GLY A 23 0.67 0.12 22.05
CA GLY A 23 -0.69 0.59 22.34
C GLY A 23 -1.63 0.40 21.14
N SER A 24 -1.15 0.68 19.93
CA SER A 24 -1.94 0.50 18.70
C SER A 24 -2.25 -0.97 18.44
N MET A 25 -1.28 -1.87 18.62
CA MET A 25 -1.51 -3.32 18.47
C MET A 25 -2.49 -3.84 19.53
N VAL A 26 -2.38 -3.40 20.79
CA VAL A 26 -3.34 -3.78 21.84
C VAL A 26 -4.74 -3.30 21.52
N ASN A 27 -4.88 -2.05 21.06
CA ASN A 27 -6.18 -1.49 20.70
C ASN A 27 -6.82 -2.26 19.53
N PHE A 28 -6.03 -2.62 18.51
CA PHE A 28 -6.49 -3.44 17.39
C PHE A 28 -6.97 -4.82 17.86
N LEU A 29 -6.14 -5.55 18.60
CA LEU A 29 -6.49 -6.90 19.09
C LEU A 29 -7.66 -6.86 20.08
N SER A 30 -7.85 -5.76 20.80
CA SER A 30 -8.96 -5.59 21.75
C SER A 30 -10.34 -5.57 21.09
N GLN A 31 -10.40 -5.49 19.76
CA GLN A 31 -11.66 -5.60 19.00
C GLN A 31 -12.15 -7.04 18.88
N GLN A 32 -11.24 -8.01 18.98
CA GLN A 32 -11.54 -9.43 18.88
C GLN A 32 -11.36 -10.16 20.22
N LEU A 33 -10.56 -9.60 21.12
CA LEU A 33 -10.19 -10.19 22.41
C LEU A 33 -10.46 -9.21 23.55
N PRO A 34 -10.79 -9.68 24.77
CA PRO A 34 -10.78 -8.84 25.96
C PRO A 34 -9.43 -8.11 26.13
N ARG A 35 -9.48 -6.82 26.47
CA ARG A 35 -8.28 -5.96 26.56
C ARG A 35 -7.12 -6.54 27.40
N PRO A 36 -7.35 -7.20 28.55
CA PRO A 36 -6.27 -7.85 29.30
C PRO A 36 -5.56 -8.95 28.49
N ILE A 37 -6.32 -9.75 27.74
CA ILE A 37 -5.79 -10.83 26.90
C ILE A 37 -4.99 -10.24 25.73
N ALA A 38 -5.53 -9.22 25.06
CA ALA A 38 -4.82 -8.50 24.01
C ALA A 38 -3.48 -7.93 24.53
N TRP A 39 -3.48 -7.28 25.70
CA TRP A 39 -2.26 -6.77 26.33
C TRP A 39 -1.23 -7.88 26.57
N THR A 40 -1.64 -8.99 27.20
CA THR A 40 -0.75 -10.11 27.49
C THR A 40 -0.19 -10.71 26.20
N PHE A 41 -1.02 -10.87 25.16
CA PHE A 41 -0.59 -11.39 23.87
C PHE A 41 0.49 -10.51 23.24
N VAL A 42 0.26 -9.19 23.16
CA VAL A 42 1.25 -8.25 22.61
C VAL A 42 2.53 -8.27 23.46
N ALA A 43 2.43 -8.26 24.78
CA ALA A 43 3.59 -8.28 25.68
C ALA A 43 4.43 -9.55 25.49
N CYS A 44 3.80 -10.73 25.47
CA CYS A 44 4.47 -12.00 25.22
C CYS A 44 5.15 -12.02 23.84
N TRP A 45 4.48 -11.51 22.81
CA TRP A 45 5.07 -11.42 21.48
C TRP A 45 6.27 -10.46 21.43
N ARG A 46 6.21 -9.29 22.09
CA ARG A 46 7.35 -8.37 22.20
C ARG A 46 8.56 -9.01 22.86
N VAL A 47 8.34 -9.76 23.94
CA VAL A 47 9.41 -10.51 24.60
C VAL A 47 9.98 -11.57 23.66
N LYS A 48 9.13 -12.34 22.97
CA LYS A 48 9.58 -13.36 22.01
C LYS A 48 10.39 -12.75 20.86
N SER A 49 9.93 -11.63 20.31
CA SER A 49 10.60 -10.88 19.25
C SER A 49 11.98 -10.37 19.68
N PHE A 50 12.11 -9.88 20.92
CA PHE A 50 13.39 -9.49 21.51
C PHE A 50 14.42 -10.63 21.54
N PHE A 51 13.96 -11.88 21.70
CA PHE A 51 14.80 -13.08 21.61
C PHE A 51 14.96 -13.64 20.18
N GLY A 52 14.62 -12.86 19.15
CA GLY A 52 14.75 -13.25 17.74
C GLY A 52 13.62 -14.12 17.20
N GLY A 53 12.55 -14.34 17.98
CA GLY A 53 11.37 -15.08 17.55
C GLY A 53 10.31 -14.17 16.92
N GLY A 54 10.60 -13.62 15.74
CA GLY A 54 9.66 -12.80 14.98
C GLY A 54 8.49 -13.59 14.37
N ILE A 55 7.44 -12.87 13.97
CA ILE A 55 6.35 -13.44 13.15
C ILE A 55 6.85 -13.49 11.71
N LEU A 56 6.76 -14.67 11.09
CA LEU A 56 7.08 -14.82 9.67
C LEU A 56 5.99 -14.11 8.86
N PRO A 57 6.34 -13.21 7.91
CA PRO A 57 5.36 -12.65 6.99
C PRO A 57 4.70 -13.77 6.17
N ASN A 58 3.39 -13.69 5.98
CA ASN A 58 2.65 -14.69 5.19
C ASN A 58 2.90 -14.52 3.68
N SER A 59 3.29 -13.33 3.26
CA SER A 59 3.63 -12.98 1.88
C SER A 59 4.80 -12.01 1.87
N GLY A 60 5.34 -11.79 0.68
CA GLY A 60 6.28 -10.72 0.39
C GLY A 60 5.94 -10.04 -0.93
N PHE A 61 6.32 -8.78 -1.04
CA PHE A 61 6.16 -7.96 -2.23
C PHE A 61 7.53 -7.54 -2.77
N GLY A 62 7.65 -7.49 -4.10
CA GLY A 62 8.85 -6.96 -4.74
C GLY A 62 9.02 -5.45 -4.49
N PRO A 63 10.18 -4.87 -4.85
CA PRO A 63 10.39 -3.43 -4.74
C PRO A 63 9.40 -2.65 -5.62
N VAL A 64 9.23 -1.36 -5.35
CA VAL A 64 8.44 -0.48 -6.24
C VAL A 64 8.98 -0.57 -7.67
N GLY A 65 8.08 -0.73 -8.64
CA GLY A 65 8.44 -0.90 -10.05
C GLY A 65 8.81 -2.33 -10.46
N SER A 66 8.80 -3.31 -9.55
CA SER A 66 8.97 -4.74 -9.89
C SER A 66 7.74 -5.38 -10.56
N SER A 67 6.62 -4.65 -10.66
CA SER A 67 5.42 -5.14 -11.32
C SER A 67 5.64 -5.28 -12.83
N THR A 68 4.95 -6.26 -13.42
CA THR A 68 4.92 -6.43 -14.88
C THR A 68 3.79 -5.58 -15.45
N VAL A 69 4.14 -4.64 -16.32
CA VAL A 69 3.15 -3.81 -17.04
C VAL A 69 2.53 -4.62 -18.16
N LEU A 70 1.20 -4.63 -18.23
CA LEU A 70 0.44 -5.37 -19.23
C LEU A 70 -0.47 -4.44 -20.04
N ALA A 71 -0.79 -4.84 -21.26
CA ALA A 71 -1.92 -4.23 -21.96
C ALA A 71 -3.23 -4.68 -21.27
N ARG A 72 -4.29 -3.87 -21.39
CA ARG A 72 -5.60 -4.19 -20.80
C ARG A 72 -6.12 -5.57 -21.22
N ALA A 73 -5.88 -5.98 -22.46
CA ALA A 73 -6.33 -7.26 -23.00
C ALA A 73 -5.60 -8.47 -22.38
N ASP A 74 -4.40 -8.26 -21.85
CA ASP A 74 -3.57 -9.29 -21.24
C ASP A 74 -3.78 -9.37 -19.71
N MET A 75 -4.60 -8.47 -19.15
CA MET A 75 -4.90 -8.49 -17.73
C MET A 75 -5.70 -9.74 -17.35
N PRO A 76 -5.40 -10.38 -16.20
CA PRO A 76 -6.16 -11.54 -15.78
C PRO A 76 -7.66 -11.23 -15.63
N ALA A 77 -8.50 -12.15 -16.08
CA ALA A 77 -9.94 -11.92 -16.16
C ALA A 77 -10.59 -11.68 -14.79
N ARG A 78 -10.05 -12.28 -13.73
CA ARG A 78 -10.58 -12.20 -12.37
C ARG A 78 -10.50 -10.80 -11.77
N PRO A 79 -9.33 -10.14 -11.65
CA PRO A 79 -9.26 -8.75 -11.20
C PRO A 79 -10.08 -7.81 -12.10
N MET A 80 -10.06 -8.00 -13.42
CA MET A 80 -10.86 -7.20 -14.34
C MET A 80 -12.37 -7.31 -14.07
N SER A 81 -12.86 -8.53 -13.79
CA SER A 81 -14.25 -8.76 -13.40
C SER A 81 -14.59 -8.12 -12.06
N ARG A 82 -13.68 -8.20 -11.07
CA ARG A 82 -13.88 -7.58 -9.75
C ARG A 82 -13.91 -6.06 -9.81
N TRP A 83 -13.14 -5.46 -10.70
CA TRP A 83 -13.08 -4.00 -10.84
C TRP A 83 -14.11 -3.43 -11.80
N ALA A 84 -14.83 -4.25 -12.58
CA ALA A 84 -15.68 -3.76 -13.67
C ALA A 84 -16.57 -2.57 -13.27
N ALA A 85 -17.34 -2.72 -12.18
CA ALA A 85 -18.21 -1.65 -11.67
C ALA A 85 -17.44 -0.42 -11.18
N ARG A 86 -16.29 -0.61 -10.49
CA ARG A 86 -15.46 0.51 -10.01
C ARG A 86 -14.79 1.25 -11.16
N LEU A 87 -14.37 0.55 -12.20
CA LEU A 87 -13.77 1.14 -13.41
C LEU A 87 -14.81 1.94 -14.18
N GLU A 88 -16.04 1.44 -14.29
CA GLU A 88 -17.16 2.18 -14.87
C GLU A 88 -17.46 3.45 -14.08
N ASP A 89 -17.63 3.34 -12.75
CA ASP A 89 -17.85 4.49 -11.87
C ASP A 89 -16.72 5.53 -11.94
N LEU A 90 -15.46 5.11 -11.98
CA LEU A 90 -14.32 6.01 -12.12
C LEU A 90 -14.27 6.66 -13.51
N SER A 91 -14.61 5.91 -14.57
CA SER A 91 -14.70 6.43 -15.93
C SER A 91 -15.80 7.50 -16.05
N ASP A 92 -16.97 7.27 -15.45
CA ASP A 92 -18.06 8.26 -15.37
C ASP A 92 -17.61 9.56 -14.68
N LEU A 93 -16.68 9.45 -13.74
CA LEU A 93 -16.10 10.57 -12.99
C LEU A 93 -14.90 11.21 -13.71
N GLY A 94 -14.60 10.80 -14.94
CA GLY A 94 -13.55 11.40 -15.77
C GLY A 94 -12.15 10.81 -15.55
N PHE A 95 -12.01 9.71 -14.81
CA PHE A 95 -10.73 9.01 -14.69
C PHE A 95 -10.46 8.16 -15.93
N THR A 96 -9.20 8.13 -16.35
CA THR A 96 -8.74 7.32 -17.47
C THR A 96 -7.55 6.45 -17.07
N PRO A 97 -7.47 5.18 -17.51
CA PRO A 97 -6.33 4.33 -17.18
C PRO A 97 -5.00 4.88 -17.70
N LEU A 98 -3.97 4.81 -16.87
CA LEU A 98 -2.57 5.09 -17.21
C LEU A 98 -1.74 3.82 -17.36
N ARG A 99 -1.90 2.86 -16.43
CA ARG A 99 -1.08 1.66 -16.37
C ARG A 99 -1.85 0.51 -15.75
N PHE A 100 -1.82 -0.64 -16.41
CA PHE A 100 -2.25 -1.93 -15.85
C PHE A 100 -1.01 -2.74 -15.50
N SER A 101 -0.99 -3.37 -14.33
CA SER A 101 0.15 -4.17 -13.89
C SER A 101 -0.27 -5.42 -13.13
N VAL A 102 0.59 -6.43 -13.13
CA VAL A 102 0.54 -7.58 -12.22
C VAL A 102 1.75 -7.49 -11.29
N GLY A 103 1.51 -7.57 -9.98
CA GLY A 103 2.55 -7.39 -8.97
C GLY A 103 3.46 -8.63 -8.85
N ASP A 104 4.74 -8.41 -8.54
CA ASP A 104 5.66 -9.47 -8.13
C ASP A 104 5.50 -9.73 -6.64
N HIS A 105 4.73 -10.76 -6.29
CA HIS A 105 4.51 -11.15 -4.90
C HIS A 105 4.86 -12.62 -4.69
N ILE A 106 5.50 -12.92 -3.56
CA ILE A 106 5.66 -14.29 -3.08
C ILE A 106 4.59 -14.59 -2.03
N GLY A 107 3.99 -15.77 -2.09
CA GLY A 107 2.94 -16.19 -1.16
C GLY A 107 1.55 -15.62 -1.45
N ALA A 108 1.42 -14.56 -2.26
CA ALA A 108 0.15 -14.22 -2.89
C ALA A 108 -0.09 -15.13 -4.10
N LYS A 109 -1.34 -15.56 -4.32
CA LYS A 109 -1.70 -16.35 -5.50
C LYS A 109 -1.74 -15.49 -6.75
N GLU A 110 -2.21 -14.26 -6.61
CA GLU A 110 -2.36 -13.32 -7.70
C GLU A 110 -2.44 -11.88 -7.15
N SER A 111 -1.87 -10.93 -7.89
CA SER A 111 -1.86 -9.50 -7.56
C SER A 111 -1.97 -8.70 -8.85
N ALA A 112 -2.91 -7.77 -8.89
CA ALA A 112 -3.10 -6.90 -10.03
C ALA A 112 -3.39 -5.49 -9.56
N SER A 113 -2.95 -4.50 -10.34
CA SER A 113 -3.32 -3.11 -10.13
C SER A 113 -3.64 -2.38 -11.44
N VAL A 114 -4.47 -1.36 -11.33
CA VAL A 114 -4.68 -0.37 -12.37
C VAL A 114 -4.59 1.03 -11.77
N LEU A 115 -3.69 1.83 -12.35
CA LEU A 115 -3.56 3.25 -12.04
C LEU A 115 -4.38 4.04 -13.06
N LEU A 116 -5.23 4.93 -12.58
CA LEU A 116 -6.02 5.87 -13.36
C LEU A 116 -5.69 7.30 -12.97
N PHE A 117 -6.04 8.23 -13.85
CA PHE A 117 -5.79 9.65 -13.69
C PHE A 117 -6.97 10.46 -14.19
N ASP A 118 -7.37 11.45 -13.42
CA ASP A 118 -8.48 12.34 -13.74
C ASP A 118 -8.19 13.23 -14.96
N GLY A 119 -9.25 13.76 -15.56
CA GLY A 119 -9.14 14.66 -16.72
C GLY A 119 -8.47 16.00 -16.38
N ASP A 120 -8.60 16.45 -15.14
CA ASP A 120 -8.04 17.71 -14.65
C ASP A 120 -6.54 17.59 -14.31
N GLY A 121 -6.03 16.36 -14.26
CA GLY A 121 -4.64 16.05 -13.98
C GLY A 121 -4.21 16.35 -12.54
N THR A 122 -5.12 16.23 -11.59
CA THR A 122 -4.88 16.54 -10.18
C THR A 122 -4.93 15.32 -9.27
N THR A 123 -5.66 14.28 -9.67
CA THR A 123 -5.97 13.12 -8.84
C THR A 123 -5.59 11.81 -9.53
N PHE A 124 -4.79 11.01 -8.84
CA PHE A 124 -4.57 9.61 -9.19
C PHE A 124 -5.59 8.72 -8.49
N ALA A 125 -6.06 7.68 -9.16
CA ALA A 125 -6.81 6.60 -8.55
C ALA A 125 -6.07 5.27 -8.76
N LEU A 126 -5.77 4.55 -7.69
CA LEU A 126 -5.25 3.18 -7.76
C LEU A 126 -6.39 2.22 -7.38
N LEU A 127 -6.69 1.29 -8.26
CA LEU A 127 -7.40 0.07 -7.89
C LEU A 127 -6.39 -1.05 -7.77
N GLU A 128 -6.45 -1.77 -6.67
CA GLU A 128 -5.56 -2.88 -6.41
C GLU A 128 -6.36 -4.09 -5.95
N TRP A 129 -5.95 -5.26 -6.41
CA TRP A 129 -6.58 -6.53 -6.11
C TRP A 129 -5.51 -7.55 -5.80
N PHE A 130 -5.69 -8.23 -4.67
CA PHE A 130 -4.81 -9.31 -4.26
C PHE A 130 -5.62 -10.52 -3.87
N GLN A 131 -5.09 -11.67 -4.21
CA GLN A 131 -5.53 -12.95 -3.73
C GLN A 131 -4.46 -13.53 -2.82
N MET A 132 -4.73 -13.58 -1.52
CA MET A 132 -3.82 -14.11 -0.53
C MET A 132 -4.38 -15.36 0.15
N PRO A 133 -3.53 -16.31 0.54
CA PRO A 133 -3.91 -17.41 1.41
C PRO A 133 -4.21 -16.89 2.82
N GLY A 134 -5.43 -17.12 3.30
CA GLY A 134 -5.92 -16.75 4.62
C GLY A 134 -6.16 -17.98 5.49
N THR A 135 -6.39 -17.75 6.79
CA THR A 135 -6.63 -18.81 7.80
C THR A 135 -7.80 -19.74 7.46
N SER A 136 -8.74 -19.29 6.62
CA SER A 136 -9.94 -20.06 6.20
C SER A 136 -10.02 -20.30 4.68
N GLY A 137 -8.93 -20.12 3.94
CA GLY A 137 -8.90 -20.36 2.49
C GLY A 137 -8.27 -19.22 1.69
N ILE A 138 -8.98 -18.70 0.69
CA ILE A 138 -8.52 -17.61 -0.15
C ILE A 138 -9.17 -16.30 0.32
N GLU A 139 -8.36 -15.31 0.65
CA GLU A 139 -8.79 -13.95 0.94
C GLU A 139 -8.57 -13.08 -0.31
N GLU A 140 -9.63 -12.40 -0.76
CA GLU A 140 -9.56 -11.43 -1.85
C GLU A 140 -9.69 -10.02 -1.26
N ARG A 141 -8.73 -9.15 -1.55
CA ARG A 141 -8.76 -7.74 -1.16
C ARG A 141 -8.95 -6.86 -2.39
N ASN A 142 -9.79 -5.84 -2.26
CA ASN A 142 -10.10 -4.88 -3.33
C ASN A 142 -9.92 -3.46 -2.80
N LEU A 143 -8.75 -2.89 -3.01
CA LEU A 143 -8.41 -1.56 -2.52
C LEU A 143 -8.73 -0.50 -3.57
N LEU A 144 -9.11 0.68 -3.08
CA LEU A 144 -9.19 1.91 -3.86
C LEU A 144 -8.40 2.97 -3.10
N GLU A 145 -7.49 3.65 -3.77
CA GLU A 145 -6.74 4.78 -3.22
C GLU A 145 -6.89 5.96 -4.17
N LEU A 146 -7.17 7.15 -3.62
CA LEU A 146 -7.18 8.41 -4.35
C LEU A 146 -6.07 9.29 -3.79
N ASN A 147 -5.19 9.80 -4.66
CA ASN A 147 -4.07 10.65 -4.26
C ASN A 147 -4.09 11.94 -5.05
N SER A 148 -4.04 13.07 -4.34
CA SER A 148 -3.89 14.40 -4.91
C SER A 148 -2.69 15.11 -4.30
N LEU A 149 -2.06 15.96 -5.09
CA LEU A 149 -0.91 16.73 -4.66
C LEU A 149 -1.34 18.17 -4.37
N VAL A 150 -1.09 18.60 -3.15
CA VAL A 150 -1.30 19.98 -2.72
C VAL A 150 0.06 20.66 -2.68
N ALA A 151 0.22 21.74 -3.44
CA ALA A 151 1.38 22.59 -3.33
C ALA A 151 1.43 23.17 -1.92
N ASP A 152 2.58 23.10 -1.24
CA ASP A 152 2.76 23.76 0.04
C ASP A 152 3.26 25.20 -0.21
N PRO A 153 2.39 26.23 -0.11
CA PRO A 153 2.78 27.60 -0.39
C PRO A 153 3.72 28.19 0.67
N SER A 154 3.89 27.52 1.82
CA SER A 154 4.63 28.07 2.94
C SER A 154 6.13 27.82 2.84
N GLY A 155 6.58 26.80 2.10
CA GLY A 155 7.98 26.37 2.11
C GLY A 155 8.51 26.07 3.52
N VAL A 156 7.62 26.02 4.53
CA VAL A 156 7.95 25.71 5.91
C VAL A 156 8.01 24.20 5.94
N ALA A 157 9.18 23.69 5.55
CA ALA A 157 9.64 22.35 5.86
C ALA A 157 9.08 21.99 7.24
N GLY A 158 8.15 21.03 7.27
CA GLY A 158 7.57 20.56 8.52
C GLY A 158 8.71 20.31 9.50
N SER A 159 8.79 21.15 10.52
CA SER A 159 9.82 21.16 11.54
C SER A 159 9.79 19.81 12.27
N CYS A 160 10.53 18.85 11.73
CA CYS A 160 10.90 17.62 12.40
C CYS A 160 12.41 17.70 12.57
N GLY A 161 12.83 17.79 13.83
CA GLY A 161 14.19 18.12 14.22
C GLY A 161 15.28 17.29 13.54
N ALA A 162 16.43 17.95 13.36
CA ALA A 162 17.77 17.41 13.18
C ALA A 162 17.88 16.09 12.40
N GLY A 163 18.16 16.17 11.09
CA GLY A 163 18.99 15.16 10.44
C GLY A 163 18.73 14.89 8.97
N ASN A 164 17.48 14.76 8.52
CA ASN A 164 17.18 14.33 7.15
C ASN A 164 16.09 15.21 6.53
N VAL A 165 16.50 16.05 5.58
CA VAL A 165 15.60 16.75 4.65
C VAL A 165 14.92 15.66 3.81
N SER A 166 13.62 15.45 4.02
CA SER A 166 12.85 14.56 3.17
C SER A 166 12.86 15.14 1.74
N PRO A 167 13.21 14.39 0.69
CA PRO A 167 13.15 14.87 -0.70
C PRO A 167 11.72 15.18 -1.17
N TYR A 168 10.72 15.00 -0.31
CA TYR A 168 9.29 15.17 -0.56
C TYR A 168 8.71 16.46 0.06
N GLN A 169 9.54 17.47 0.36
CA GLN A 169 9.14 18.67 1.13
C GLN A 169 8.35 19.74 0.37
N ASP A 170 8.22 19.65 -0.96
CA ASP A 170 7.58 20.71 -1.76
C ASP A 170 6.05 20.56 -1.89
N PHE A 171 5.49 19.45 -1.40
CA PHE A 171 4.07 19.15 -1.53
C PHE A 171 3.56 18.31 -0.36
N THR A 172 2.27 18.42 -0.08
CA THR A 172 1.54 17.48 0.78
C THR A 172 0.70 16.55 -0.10
N GLU A 173 0.86 15.25 0.08
CA GLU A 173 -0.04 14.28 -0.55
C GLU A 173 -1.32 14.19 0.27
N VAL A 174 -2.47 14.41 -0.36
CA VAL A 174 -3.78 14.12 0.24
C VAL A 174 -4.22 12.76 -0.28
N MET A 175 -4.33 11.78 0.60
CA MET A 175 -4.70 10.40 0.25
C MET A 175 -6.05 10.04 0.87
N THR A 176 -6.98 9.53 0.07
CA THR A 176 -8.19 8.86 0.57
C THR A 176 -8.12 7.39 0.16
N ALA A 177 -7.97 6.49 1.12
CA ALA A 177 -7.89 5.06 0.88
C ALA A 177 -9.12 4.32 1.40
N VAL A 178 -9.54 3.29 0.68
CA VAL A 178 -10.68 2.44 1.00
C VAL A 178 -10.15 1.07 1.41
N THR A 179 -10.47 0.65 2.63
CA THR A 179 -10.00 -0.59 3.24
C THR A 179 -11.14 -1.28 4.00
N PRO A 180 -11.09 -2.62 4.20
CA PRO A 180 -12.05 -3.30 5.05
C PRO A 180 -12.15 -2.65 6.43
N ARG A 181 -13.37 -2.60 6.99
CA ARG A 181 -13.67 -1.87 8.22
C ARG A 181 -12.82 -2.33 9.40
N GLU A 182 -12.51 -3.62 9.46
CA GLU A 182 -11.66 -4.26 10.45
C GLU A 182 -10.21 -3.76 10.43
N ASN A 183 -9.73 -3.22 9.32
CA ASN A 183 -8.34 -2.75 9.16
C ASN A 183 -8.19 -1.25 9.45
N LEU A 184 -9.28 -0.47 9.46
CA LEU A 184 -9.27 0.97 9.78
C LEU A 184 -8.50 1.34 11.07
N PRO A 185 -8.58 0.58 12.17
CA PRO A 185 -7.87 0.92 13.41
C PRO A 185 -6.34 0.89 13.31
N LEU A 186 -5.79 0.20 12.31
CA LEU A 186 -4.36 0.14 12.05
C LEU A 186 -3.92 1.11 10.95
N ALA A 187 -4.86 1.67 10.19
CA ALA A 187 -4.56 2.41 8.97
C ALA A 187 -3.72 3.66 9.23
N ASP A 188 -3.97 4.36 10.33
CA ASP A 188 -3.21 5.57 10.73
C ASP A 188 -1.73 5.28 11.01
N ILE A 189 -1.37 4.04 11.35
CA ILE A 189 0.03 3.66 11.63
C ILE A 189 0.86 3.65 10.35
N PHE A 190 0.21 3.37 9.22
CA PHE A 190 0.83 3.26 7.91
C PHE A 190 0.74 4.56 7.10
N ALA A 191 0.16 5.63 7.67
CA ALA A 191 0.11 6.95 7.04
C ALA A 191 1.43 7.71 7.30
N PRO A 192 2.24 8.00 6.25
CA PRO A 192 3.41 8.84 6.43
C PRO A 192 3.02 10.24 6.88
N GLN A 193 3.88 10.89 7.67
CA GLN A 193 3.62 12.24 8.20
C GLN A 193 3.45 13.33 7.13
N PHE A 194 3.90 13.09 5.90
CA PHE A 194 3.76 13.99 4.75
C PHE A 194 2.52 13.66 3.89
N VAL A 195 1.70 12.70 4.33
CA VAL A 195 0.45 12.29 3.69
C VAL A 195 -0.70 12.64 4.63
N ASP A 196 -1.56 13.56 4.21
CA ASP A 196 -2.86 13.80 4.81
C ASP A 196 -3.78 12.63 4.39
N ALA A 197 -3.78 11.56 5.18
CA ALA A 197 -4.52 10.34 4.90
C ALA A 197 -5.91 10.33 5.55
N ALA A 198 -6.91 9.86 4.81
CA ALA A 198 -8.20 9.47 5.38
C ALA A 198 -8.56 8.06 4.89
N PHE A 199 -9.00 7.23 5.82
CA PHE A 199 -9.37 5.85 5.54
C PHE A 199 -10.88 5.66 5.66
N LEU A 200 -11.46 5.07 4.62
CA LEU A 200 -12.90 4.84 4.47
C LEU A 200 -13.19 3.34 4.41
N ALA A 201 -14.36 2.94 4.90
CA ALA A 201 -14.82 1.57 4.77
C ALA A 201 -15.16 1.25 3.31
N ASP A 202 -14.84 0.02 2.88
CA ASP A 202 -15.13 -0.53 1.56
C ASP A 202 -16.60 -0.64 1.19
N SER A 203 -17.51 -0.56 2.16
CA SER A 203 -18.95 -0.44 1.94
C SER A 203 -19.37 0.90 1.31
N ILE A 204 -18.50 1.90 1.25
CA ILE A 204 -18.83 3.24 0.75
C ILE A 204 -18.74 3.26 -0.79
N PRO A 205 -19.79 3.71 -1.51
CA PRO A 205 -19.78 3.78 -2.97
C PRO A 205 -18.66 4.69 -3.52
N VAL A 206 -18.05 4.31 -4.64
CA VAL A 206 -16.92 5.04 -5.27
C VAL A 206 -17.24 6.51 -5.51
N LYS A 207 -18.43 6.83 -6.04
CA LYS A 207 -18.88 8.21 -6.27
C LYS A 207 -18.85 9.06 -4.98
N ARG A 208 -19.17 8.45 -3.82
CA ARG A 208 -19.10 9.13 -2.52
C ARG A 208 -17.66 9.25 -2.01
N VAL A 209 -16.82 8.23 -2.23
CA VAL A 209 -15.38 8.29 -1.90
C VAL A 209 -14.70 9.43 -2.65
N VAL A 210 -14.91 9.53 -3.97
CA VAL A 210 -14.37 10.62 -4.79
C VAL A 210 -14.90 11.98 -4.32
N LYS A 211 -16.21 12.11 -4.09
CA LYS A 211 -16.78 13.36 -3.54
C LYS A 211 -16.14 13.77 -2.21
N GLN A 212 -15.92 12.82 -1.30
CA GLN A 212 -15.27 13.10 -0.02
C GLN A 212 -13.80 13.48 -0.19
N HIS A 213 -13.08 12.85 -1.11
CA HIS A 213 -11.72 13.22 -1.46
C HIS A 213 -11.65 14.65 -1.99
N LEU A 214 -12.46 14.99 -2.99
CA LEU A 214 -12.51 16.34 -3.57
C LEU A 214 -12.90 17.40 -2.54
N HIS A 215 -13.83 17.09 -1.62
CA HIS A 215 -14.19 18.00 -0.54
C HIS A 215 -13.00 18.34 0.38
N ARG A 216 -12.09 17.38 0.63
CA ARG A 216 -10.86 17.62 1.42
C ARG A 216 -9.86 18.53 0.72
N LEU A 217 -9.98 18.66 -0.61
CA LEU A 217 -9.15 19.52 -1.45
C LEU A 217 -9.71 20.93 -1.61
N GLU A 218 -10.95 21.19 -1.17
CA GLU A 218 -11.57 22.52 -1.28
C GLU A 218 -10.71 23.59 -0.60
N GLY A 219 -10.44 24.68 -1.33
CA GLY A 219 -9.61 25.79 -0.85
C GLY A 219 -8.10 25.51 -0.84
N ARG A 220 -7.64 24.32 -1.26
CA ARG A 220 -6.21 24.00 -1.39
C ARG A 220 -5.70 24.32 -2.80
N GLN A 221 -4.43 24.70 -2.90
CA GLN A 221 -3.77 24.87 -4.19
C GLN A 221 -3.26 23.52 -4.69
N LEU A 222 -3.92 22.98 -5.71
CA LEU A 222 -3.55 21.69 -6.29
C LEU A 222 -2.41 21.82 -7.29
N GLU A 223 -1.50 20.85 -7.27
CA GLU A 223 -0.51 20.66 -8.32
C GLU A 223 -1.16 19.92 -9.49
N THR A 224 -1.22 20.55 -10.66
CA THR A 224 -1.65 19.89 -11.90
C THR A 224 -0.48 19.17 -12.54
N VAL A 225 -0.59 17.85 -12.66
CA VAL A 225 0.40 16.98 -13.28
C VAL A 225 -0.02 16.71 -14.73
N ARG A 226 0.89 16.93 -15.68
CA ARG A 226 0.64 16.57 -17.08
C ARG A 226 0.60 15.06 -17.23
N ARG A 227 -0.31 14.56 -18.08
CA ARG A 227 -0.47 13.12 -18.36
C ARG A 227 0.84 12.40 -18.69
N GLU A 228 1.71 13.04 -19.49
CA GLU A 228 3.02 12.50 -19.88
C GLU A 228 3.98 12.26 -18.69
N ASN A 229 3.81 13.00 -17.59
CA ASN A 229 4.62 12.89 -16.38
C ASN A 229 3.90 12.17 -15.24
N ALA A 230 2.61 11.85 -15.41
CA ALA A 230 1.75 11.33 -14.36
C ALA A 230 2.29 10.01 -13.78
N LEU A 231 2.75 9.09 -14.62
CA LEU A 231 3.35 7.82 -14.16
C LEU A 231 4.63 8.04 -13.35
N LYS A 232 5.55 8.86 -13.86
CA LYS A 232 6.80 9.18 -13.16
C LYS A 232 6.53 9.83 -11.81
N ARG A 233 5.53 10.73 -11.74
CA ARG A 233 5.13 11.39 -10.50
C ARG A 233 4.57 10.38 -9.50
N TYR A 234 3.65 9.53 -9.94
CA TYR A 234 3.06 8.49 -9.09
C TYR A 234 4.10 7.48 -8.57
N ASP A 235 5.03 7.05 -9.41
CA ASP A 235 6.08 6.12 -9.02
C ASP A 235 7.02 6.74 -7.98
N ALA A 236 7.33 8.04 -8.10
CA ALA A 236 8.10 8.77 -7.08
C ALA A 236 7.36 8.88 -5.74
N LEU A 237 6.04 9.10 -5.75
CA LEU A 237 5.22 9.11 -4.53
C LEU A 237 5.22 7.73 -3.86
N SER A 238 4.99 6.69 -4.65
CA SER A 238 4.96 5.30 -4.18
C SER A 238 6.32 4.88 -3.59
N GLN A 239 7.42 5.27 -4.24
CA GLN A 239 8.77 5.06 -3.73
C GLN A 239 8.98 5.80 -2.41
N GLY A 240 8.54 7.06 -2.30
CA GLY A 240 8.63 7.82 -1.05
C GLY A 240 7.87 7.21 0.12
N ARG A 241 6.65 6.70 -0.13
CA ARG A 241 5.90 5.94 0.89
C ARG A 241 6.62 4.66 1.28
N PHE A 242 7.15 3.92 0.30
CA PHE A 242 7.91 2.68 0.53
C PHE A 242 9.18 2.93 1.38
N ASP A 243 9.99 3.92 1.00
CA ASP A 243 11.22 4.27 1.72
C ASP A 243 10.91 4.70 3.16
N TRP A 244 9.86 5.50 3.35
CA TRP A 244 9.43 5.89 4.69
C TRP A 244 9.03 4.69 5.55
N MET A 245 8.29 3.71 4.99
CA MET A 245 7.93 2.50 5.72
C MET A 245 9.15 1.63 6.05
N MET A 246 10.14 1.56 5.16
CA MET A 246 11.43 0.90 5.41
C MET A 246 12.19 1.57 6.55
N ASP A 247 12.29 2.91 6.53
CA ASP A 247 13.00 3.70 7.54
C ASP A 247 12.34 3.60 8.92
N ARG A 248 11.01 3.51 8.95
CA ARG A 248 10.25 3.25 10.19
C ARG A 248 10.31 1.80 10.65
N GLY A 249 10.92 0.91 9.86
CA GLY A 249 11.01 -0.52 10.13
C GLY A 249 9.66 -1.23 10.05
N LEU A 250 8.62 -0.60 9.47
CA LEU A 250 7.29 -1.18 9.28
C LEU A 250 7.28 -2.24 8.17
N ILE A 251 8.20 -2.12 7.23
CA ILE A 251 8.52 -3.15 6.23
C ILE A 251 10.01 -3.45 6.29
N ARG A 252 10.39 -4.68 5.93
CA ARG A 252 11.80 -5.10 5.90
C ARG A 252 12.06 -6.05 4.75
N LYS A 253 13.33 -6.11 4.34
CA LYS A 253 13.79 -7.14 3.42
C LYS A 253 13.63 -8.53 4.05
N LEU A 254 13.08 -9.47 3.28
CA LEU A 254 12.97 -10.87 3.65
C LEU A 254 14.31 -11.56 3.44
N THR A 255 14.68 -12.43 4.38
CA THR A 255 15.87 -13.27 4.22
C THR A 255 15.59 -14.39 3.21
N PRO A 256 16.63 -14.95 2.56
CA PRO A 256 16.44 -16.07 1.62
C PRO A 256 15.70 -17.26 2.24
N LYS A 257 15.93 -17.53 3.54
CA LYS A 257 15.22 -18.60 4.27
C LYS A 257 13.73 -18.31 4.43
N GLU A 258 13.35 -17.05 4.62
CA GLU A 258 11.94 -16.66 4.73
C GLU A 258 11.25 -16.71 3.38
N VAL A 259 11.90 -16.23 2.33
CA VAL A 259 11.40 -16.34 0.95
C VAL A 259 11.12 -17.80 0.60
N GLU A 260 12.05 -18.69 0.91
CA GLU A 260 11.89 -20.12 0.65
C GLU A 260 10.74 -20.74 1.47
N LYS A 261 10.63 -20.40 2.76
CA LYS A 261 9.50 -20.85 3.59
C LYS A 261 8.15 -20.37 3.06
N ILE A 262 8.05 -19.10 2.67
CA ILE A 262 6.81 -18.52 2.11
C ILE A 262 6.41 -19.23 0.82
N ARG A 263 7.37 -19.57 -0.04
CA ARG A 263 7.12 -20.36 -1.26
C ARG A 263 6.57 -21.74 -0.92
N GLN A 264 7.16 -22.43 0.07
CA GLN A 264 6.76 -23.78 0.46
C GLN A 264 5.36 -23.85 1.08
N ILE A 265 4.94 -22.83 1.85
CA ILE A 265 3.60 -22.80 2.48
C ILE A 265 2.47 -22.79 1.44
N HIS A 266 2.74 -22.27 0.23
CA HIS A 266 1.71 -21.94 -0.75
C HIS A 266 1.78 -22.76 -2.04
N LEU A 267 2.70 -23.71 -2.13
CA LEU A 267 2.64 -24.73 -3.17
C LEU A 267 1.43 -25.64 -2.91
N PRO A 268 0.59 -25.93 -3.93
CA PRO A 268 -0.43 -26.95 -3.77
C PRO A 268 0.27 -28.24 -3.33
N GLN A 269 -0.17 -28.82 -2.22
CA GLN A 269 0.14 -30.21 -1.92
C GLN A 269 -0.51 -31.03 -3.03
N THR A 270 0.27 -31.38 -4.03
CA THR A 270 -0.10 -32.28 -5.12
C THR A 270 -0.36 -33.68 -4.59
#